data_AF-A0A1A3U096-F1
#
_entry.id   AF-A0A1A3U096-F1
#
_cell.length_a   1.000
_cell.length_b   1.000
_cell.length_c   1.000
_cell.angle_alpha   90.00
_cell.angle_beta   90.00
_cell.angle_gamma   90.00
#
_symmetry.space_group_name_H-M   'P 1'
#
loop_
_entity.id
_entity.type
_entity.pdbx_description
1 polymer ?
#
loop_
_entity_poly.entity_id
_entity_poly.type
_entity_poly.pdbx_seq_one_letter_code
_entity_poly.pdbx_strand_id
1 'polypeptide(L)'
;MILDMDVLDELNRLVAVSGGVAADADPAVAEFAEQFRIDVSMITDEQRARLRAVLGDGTFDAVVRIFVADFAPRVRAGLEALGVPESWPEPVASDDSVQPADALFNGFMPAVARLRSLDAVTSEVVRLRGAAQHNCRLCKSLRETTALDAGGSESLYEQIERFEDSRVLSEPQKAALRYVDALIWTPAHIDAEVAAGVRRHFTDEQAVELTLDVMRNAGNKIAVSLGADAPRVAEGTERYLLDADGQTVFS
;
A
#
# COMPACT_ATOMS: atom_id res chain seq x y z
N MET A 1 -5.06 10.01 -23.50
CA MET A 1 -3.97 9.62 -22.58
C MET A 1 -4.15 8.14 -22.33
N ILE A 2 -3.16 7.33 -22.68
CA ILE A 2 -3.19 5.90 -22.43
C ILE A 2 -2.80 5.77 -20.96
N LEU A 3 -3.75 5.44 -20.08
CA LEU A 3 -3.43 4.92 -18.75
C LEU A 3 -2.44 3.77 -18.95
N ASP A 4 -1.41 3.66 -18.13
CA ASP A 4 -0.47 2.54 -18.24
C ASP A 4 -1.23 1.24 -17.93
N MET A 5 -1.79 0.61 -18.97
CA MET A 5 -2.67 -0.56 -18.84
C MET A 5 -1.91 -1.74 -18.22
N ASP A 6 -0.57 -1.74 -18.31
CA ASP A 6 0.32 -2.79 -17.82
C ASP A 6 0.23 -2.95 -16.28
N VAL A 7 0.16 -1.85 -15.52
CA VAL A 7 0.11 -1.95 -14.04
C VAL A 7 -1.25 -2.44 -13.53
N LEU A 8 -2.34 -2.08 -14.21
CA LEU A 8 -3.68 -2.59 -13.87
C LEU A 8 -3.82 -4.05 -14.30
N ASP A 9 -3.20 -4.47 -15.40
CA ASP A 9 -3.11 -5.88 -15.79
C ASP A 9 -2.36 -6.70 -14.73
N GLU A 10 -1.27 -6.16 -14.18
CA GLU A 10 -0.53 -6.80 -13.10
C GLU A 10 -1.34 -6.91 -11.80
N LEU A 11 -2.10 -5.87 -11.44
CA LEU A 11 -3.04 -5.95 -10.31
C LEU A 11 -4.11 -7.03 -10.53
N ASN A 12 -4.64 -7.17 -11.74
CA ASN A 12 -5.62 -8.21 -12.04
C ASN A 12 -5.02 -9.62 -12.02
N ARG A 13 -3.79 -9.78 -12.53
CA ARG A 13 -3.04 -11.04 -12.40
C ARG A 13 -2.84 -11.39 -10.93
N LEU A 14 -2.40 -10.43 -10.10
CA LEU A 14 -2.21 -10.60 -8.67
C LEU A 14 -3.50 -11.05 -7.97
N VAL A 15 -4.63 -10.41 -8.27
CA VAL A 15 -5.94 -10.79 -7.70
C VAL A 15 -6.34 -12.21 -8.14
N ALA A 16 -6.13 -12.56 -9.41
CA ALA A 16 -6.47 -13.87 -9.95
C ALA A 16 -5.68 -15.00 -9.27
N VAL A 17 -4.36 -14.85 -9.09
CA VAL A 17 -3.50 -15.89 -8.47
C VAL A 17 -3.66 -15.96 -6.96
N SER A 18 -4.06 -14.86 -6.31
CA SER A 18 -4.28 -14.81 -4.86
C SER A 18 -5.54 -15.58 -4.44
N GLY A 19 -6.53 -15.69 -5.33
CA GLY A 19 -7.81 -16.34 -5.04
C GLY A 19 -8.57 -15.69 -3.88
N GLY A 20 -9.63 -16.36 -3.41
CA GLY A 20 -10.28 -15.98 -2.15
C GLY A 20 -9.60 -16.62 -0.95
N VAL A 21 -9.60 -15.94 0.21
CA VAL A 21 -9.31 -16.62 1.48
C VAL A 21 -10.46 -17.62 1.71
N ALA A 22 -10.14 -18.91 1.83
CA ALA A 22 -11.15 -19.97 1.88
C ALA A 22 -12.24 -19.68 2.91
N ALA A 23 -13.51 -19.80 2.52
CA ALA A 23 -14.67 -19.50 3.36
C ALA A 23 -14.80 -20.41 4.60
N ASP A 24 -14.06 -21.53 4.63
CA ASP A 24 -13.94 -22.47 5.76
C ASP A 24 -12.66 -22.22 6.59
N ALA A 25 -12.12 -21.00 6.57
CA ALA A 25 -10.90 -20.64 7.29
C ALA A 25 -11.04 -20.97 8.78
N ASP A 26 -10.01 -21.63 9.32
CA ASP A 26 -9.84 -21.85 10.75
C ASP A 26 -10.11 -20.53 11.53
N PRO A 27 -10.80 -20.58 12.69
CA PRO A 27 -11.10 -19.37 13.47
C PRO A 27 -9.89 -18.47 13.73
N ALA A 28 -8.69 -19.03 13.90
CA ALA A 28 -7.47 -18.25 14.09
C ALA A 28 -7.06 -17.47 12.83
N VAL A 29 -7.31 -18.04 11.64
CA VAL A 29 -7.05 -17.37 10.35
C VAL A 29 -8.07 -16.24 10.14
N ALA A 30 -9.35 -16.49 10.42
CA ALA A 30 -10.41 -15.50 10.32
C ALA A 30 -10.17 -14.32 11.28
N GLU A 31 -9.87 -14.60 12.54
CA GLU A 31 -9.53 -13.58 13.55
C GLU A 31 -8.31 -12.75 13.12
N PHE A 32 -7.24 -13.40 12.63
CA PHE A 32 -6.05 -12.70 12.16
C PHE A 32 -6.37 -11.81 10.96
N ALA A 33 -7.13 -12.30 9.98
CA ALA A 33 -7.52 -11.54 8.79
C ALA A 33 -8.41 -10.34 9.15
N GLU A 34 -9.32 -10.49 10.10
CA GLU A 34 -10.16 -9.39 10.61
C GLU A 34 -9.29 -8.31 11.29
N GLN A 35 -8.41 -8.71 12.22
CA GLN A 35 -7.50 -7.78 12.87
C GLN A 35 -6.55 -7.11 11.86
N PHE A 36 -6.04 -7.84 10.87
CA PHE A 36 -5.20 -7.32 9.79
C PHE A 36 -5.91 -6.22 9.00
N ARG A 37 -7.19 -6.40 8.71
CA ARG A 37 -8.03 -5.43 7.99
C ARG A 37 -8.32 -4.18 8.82
N ILE A 38 -8.63 -4.35 10.11
CA ILE A 38 -8.98 -3.27 11.03
C ILE A 38 -7.74 -2.44 11.37
N ASP A 39 -6.73 -3.06 11.97
CA ASP A 39 -5.49 -2.41 12.38
C ASP A 39 -4.39 -3.47 12.54
N VAL A 40 -3.51 -3.54 11.54
CA VAL A 40 -2.41 -4.51 11.52
C VAL A 40 -1.41 -4.30 12.67
N SER A 41 -1.30 -3.08 13.19
CA SER A 41 -0.35 -2.74 14.25
C SER A 41 -0.75 -3.33 15.60
N MET A 42 -2.02 -3.71 15.75
CA MET A 42 -2.60 -4.29 16.95
C MET A 42 -2.61 -5.83 16.93
N ILE A 43 -2.05 -6.47 15.90
CA ILE A 43 -1.88 -7.93 15.88
C ILE A 43 -0.88 -8.35 16.95
N THR A 44 -1.35 -9.15 17.91
CA THR A 44 -0.58 -9.63 19.05
C THR A 44 0.33 -10.82 18.73
N ASP A 45 1.32 -11.07 19.58
CA ASP A 45 2.17 -12.28 19.49
C ASP A 45 1.36 -13.57 19.62
N GLU A 46 0.27 -13.54 20.39
CA GLU A 46 -0.64 -14.68 20.57
C GLU A 46 -1.38 -15.00 19.27
N GLN A 47 -1.96 -13.99 18.60
CA GLN A 47 -2.60 -14.15 17.29
C GLN A 47 -1.62 -14.70 16.25
N ARG A 48 -0.37 -14.23 16.24
CA ARG A 48 0.68 -14.75 15.34
C ARG A 48 1.05 -16.19 15.67
N ALA A 49 1.13 -16.54 16.95
CA ALA A 49 1.42 -17.91 17.38
C ALA A 49 0.31 -18.86 16.97
N ARG A 50 -0.97 -18.48 17.14
CA ARG A 50 -2.13 -19.26 16.69
C ARG A 50 -2.14 -19.43 15.17
N LEU A 51 -1.91 -18.35 14.41
CA LEU A 51 -1.84 -18.42 12.95
C LEU A 51 -0.76 -19.41 12.49
N ARG A 52 0.45 -19.32 13.06
CA ARG A 52 1.56 -20.25 12.75
C ARG A 52 1.26 -21.68 13.16
N ALA A 53 0.60 -21.89 14.29
CA ALA A 53 0.23 -23.23 14.75
C ALA A 53 -0.74 -23.92 13.78
N VAL A 54 -1.63 -23.16 13.13
CA VAL A 54 -2.59 -23.66 12.16
C VAL A 54 -1.96 -23.86 10.78
N LEU A 55 -1.19 -22.89 10.30
CA LEU A 55 -0.75 -22.84 8.90
C LEU A 55 0.67 -23.38 8.66
N GLY A 56 1.52 -23.46 9.70
CA GLY A 56 2.91 -23.86 9.58
C GLY A 56 3.66 -23.04 8.51
N ASP A 57 4.31 -23.73 7.58
CA ASP A 57 5.08 -23.12 6.49
C ASP A 57 4.21 -22.29 5.52
N GLY A 58 2.89 -22.52 5.49
CA GLY A 58 1.93 -21.77 4.68
C GLY A 58 1.58 -20.39 5.24
N THR A 59 2.08 -20.01 6.42
CA THR A 59 1.72 -18.75 7.09
C THR A 59 1.98 -17.52 6.22
N PHE A 60 3.14 -17.45 5.57
CA PHE A 60 3.52 -16.28 4.77
C PHE A 60 2.61 -16.11 3.55
N ASP A 61 2.35 -17.19 2.82
CA ASP A 61 1.45 -17.17 1.65
C ASP A 61 0.03 -16.74 2.05
N ALA A 62 -0.47 -17.26 3.18
CA ALA A 62 -1.78 -16.86 3.69
C ALA A 62 -1.85 -15.35 4.02
N VAL A 63 -0.81 -14.78 4.63
CA VAL A 63 -0.77 -13.34 4.92
C VAL A 63 -0.72 -12.51 3.63
N VAL A 64 -0.01 -12.96 2.59
CA VAL A 64 -0.03 -12.31 1.27
C VAL A 64 -1.45 -12.32 0.69
N ARG A 65 -2.15 -13.46 0.73
CA ARG A 65 -3.54 -13.56 0.25
C ARG A 65 -4.49 -12.69 1.06
N ILE A 66 -4.34 -12.65 2.39
CA ILE A 66 -5.10 -11.74 3.28
C ILE A 66 -4.86 -10.28 2.88
N PHE A 67 -3.61 -9.89 2.61
CA PHE A 67 -3.29 -8.54 2.15
C PHE A 67 -3.98 -8.21 0.82
N VAL A 68 -3.91 -9.09 -0.18
CA VAL A 68 -4.55 -8.85 -1.48
C VAL A 68 -6.07 -8.80 -1.35
N ALA A 69 -6.66 -9.70 -0.56
CA ALA A 69 -8.09 -9.72 -0.28
C ALA A 69 -8.58 -8.47 0.50
N ASP A 70 -7.72 -7.88 1.33
CA ASP A 70 -8.00 -6.62 2.04
C ASP A 70 -7.86 -5.40 1.13
N PHE A 71 -6.78 -5.32 0.35
CA PHE A 71 -6.38 -4.06 -0.29
C PHE A 71 -6.85 -3.90 -1.73
N ALA A 72 -6.99 -4.98 -2.50
CA ALA A 72 -7.49 -4.87 -3.87
C ALA A 72 -8.93 -4.29 -3.94
N PRO A 73 -9.88 -4.66 -3.05
CA PRO A 73 -11.19 -4.01 -3.02
C PRO A 73 -11.13 -2.51 -2.66
N ARG A 74 -10.18 -2.10 -1.81
CA ARG A 74 -9.97 -0.69 -1.45
C ARG A 74 -9.52 0.12 -2.65
N VAL A 75 -8.55 -0.40 -3.42
CA VAL A 75 -8.10 0.22 -4.68
C VAL A 75 -9.25 0.35 -5.67
N ARG A 76 -10.08 -0.69 -5.82
CA ARG A 76 -11.25 -0.66 -6.69
C ARG A 76 -12.22 0.45 -6.30
N ALA A 77 -12.62 0.51 -5.02
CA ALA A 77 -13.50 1.55 -4.51
C ALA A 77 -12.89 2.97 -4.65
N GLY A 78 -11.58 3.09 -4.46
CA GLY A 78 -10.85 4.34 -4.67
C GLY A 78 -10.90 4.84 -6.11
N LEU A 79 -10.52 3.99 -7.06
CA LEU A 79 -10.53 4.32 -8.48
C LEU A 79 -11.95 4.63 -9.00
N GLU A 80 -12.96 3.86 -8.53
CA GLU A 80 -14.37 4.13 -8.82
C GLU A 80 -14.80 5.50 -8.30
N ALA A 81 -14.51 5.81 -7.04
CA ALA A 81 -14.84 7.11 -6.44
C ALA A 81 -14.17 8.29 -7.17
N LEU A 82 -12.99 8.06 -7.76
CA LEU A 82 -12.26 9.03 -8.56
C LEU A 82 -12.80 9.18 -9.98
N GLY A 83 -13.68 8.28 -10.45
CA GLY A 83 -14.25 8.31 -11.79
C GLY A 83 -13.31 7.75 -12.86
N VAL A 84 -12.30 6.96 -12.47
CA VAL A 84 -11.42 6.25 -13.40
C VAL A 84 -12.21 5.06 -13.98
N PRO A 85 -12.36 4.95 -15.32
CA PRO A 85 -13.22 3.93 -15.93
C PRO A 85 -12.86 2.51 -15.52
N GLU A 86 -13.88 1.67 -15.34
CA GLU A 86 -13.82 0.24 -15.01
C GLU A 86 -13.22 -0.63 -16.13
N SER A 87 -12.08 -0.27 -16.74
CA SER A 87 -11.31 -1.25 -17.51
C SER A 87 -10.50 -2.11 -16.55
N TRP A 88 -11.22 -2.84 -15.69
CA TRP A 88 -10.65 -3.99 -14.99
C TRP A 88 -10.68 -5.15 -15.97
N PRO A 89 -9.52 -5.67 -16.40
CA PRO A 89 -9.45 -6.95 -17.08
C PRO A 89 -10.38 -7.99 -16.47
N GLU A 90 -11.09 -8.72 -17.33
CA GLU A 90 -11.82 -9.92 -16.94
C GLU A 90 -10.91 -10.82 -16.10
N PRO A 91 -11.44 -11.51 -15.07
CA PRO A 91 -10.64 -12.39 -14.23
C PRO A 91 -9.82 -13.35 -15.10
N VAL A 92 -8.50 -13.23 -15.05
CA VAL A 92 -7.60 -14.17 -15.71
C VAL A 92 -7.78 -15.53 -15.04
N ALA A 93 -7.78 -16.61 -15.80
CA ALA A 93 -7.78 -17.95 -15.23
C ALA A 93 -6.58 -18.07 -14.25
N SER A 94 -6.83 -18.57 -13.03
CA SER A 94 -5.75 -18.76 -12.06
C SER A 94 -4.71 -19.72 -12.63
N ASP A 95 -3.47 -19.28 -12.66
CA ASP A 95 -2.33 -20.16 -12.92
C ASP A 95 -1.80 -20.65 -11.58
N ASP A 96 -2.14 -21.88 -11.22
CA ASP A 96 -1.75 -22.50 -9.95
C ASP A 96 -0.21 -22.66 -9.81
N SER A 97 0.56 -22.43 -10.89
CA SER A 97 2.03 -22.43 -10.83
C SER A 97 2.61 -21.11 -10.31
N VAL A 98 1.84 -20.01 -10.32
CA VAL A 98 2.28 -18.68 -9.86
C VAL A 98 1.97 -18.49 -8.38
N GLN A 99 3.00 -18.23 -7.58
CA GLN A 99 2.83 -17.93 -6.17
C GLN A 99 2.35 -16.48 -5.98
N PRO A 100 1.33 -16.19 -5.16
CA PRO A 100 0.85 -14.83 -4.90
C PRO A 100 1.95 -13.87 -4.43
N ALA A 101 2.90 -14.37 -3.63
CA ALA A 101 4.04 -13.59 -3.19
C ALA A 101 4.92 -13.14 -4.37
N ASP A 102 5.14 -14.00 -5.36
CA ASP A 102 5.94 -13.66 -6.54
C ASP A 102 5.24 -12.60 -7.39
N ALA A 103 3.95 -12.80 -7.69
CA ALA A 103 3.13 -11.80 -8.40
C ALA A 103 3.09 -10.45 -7.66
N LEU A 104 3.05 -10.46 -6.33
CA LEU A 104 3.06 -9.23 -5.54
C LEU A 104 4.41 -8.52 -5.57
N PHE A 105 5.48 -9.21 -5.17
CA PHE A 105 6.79 -8.60 -4.89
C PHE A 105 7.66 -8.43 -6.15
N ASN A 106 7.50 -9.29 -7.16
CA ASN A 106 8.27 -9.26 -8.40
C ASN A 106 7.46 -8.75 -9.60
N GLY A 107 6.14 -8.63 -9.46
CA GLY A 107 5.23 -8.11 -10.50
C GLY A 107 4.64 -6.74 -10.13
N PHE A 108 3.59 -6.75 -9.30
CA PHE A 108 2.79 -5.56 -8.98
C PHE A 108 3.59 -4.44 -8.32
N MET A 109 4.30 -4.73 -7.23
CA MET A 109 5.00 -3.68 -6.48
C MET A 109 6.08 -2.97 -7.31
N PRO A 110 6.94 -3.69 -8.07
CA PRO A 110 7.89 -3.04 -8.97
C PRO A 110 7.22 -2.28 -10.12
N ALA A 111 6.10 -2.78 -10.66
CA ALA A 111 5.36 -2.08 -11.71
C ALA A 111 4.85 -0.72 -11.23
N VAL A 112 4.22 -0.66 -10.06
CA VAL A 112 3.82 0.61 -9.43
C VAL A 112 5.04 1.48 -9.14
N ALA A 113 6.13 0.89 -8.63
CA ALA A 113 7.36 1.60 -8.31
C ALA A 113 8.08 2.24 -9.52
N ARG A 114 7.69 1.93 -10.77
CA ARG A 114 8.22 2.53 -12.00
C ARG A 114 7.38 3.69 -12.51
N LEU A 115 6.18 3.92 -11.98
CA LEU A 115 5.33 5.06 -12.34
C LEU A 115 5.97 6.38 -11.88
N ARG A 116 5.83 7.46 -12.66
CA ARG A 116 6.53 8.75 -12.42
C ARG A 116 5.65 9.97 -12.68
N SER A 117 4.34 9.78 -12.71
CA SER A 117 3.36 10.83 -12.99
C SER A 117 3.04 11.62 -11.72
N LEU A 118 3.13 10.99 -10.54
CA LEU A 118 3.11 11.66 -9.24
C LEU A 118 4.52 12.16 -8.87
N ASP A 119 4.62 13.34 -8.26
CA ASP A 119 5.91 13.87 -7.85
C ASP A 119 6.49 13.09 -6.65
N ALA A 120 7.81 12.93 -6.63
CA ALA A 120 8.50 12.12 -5.63
C ALA A 120 8.24 12.57 -4.18
N VAL A 121 8.05 13.88 -3.93
CA VAL A 121 7.77 14.39 -2.59
C VAL A 121 6.37 13.97 -2.14
N THR A 122 5.36 14.08 -3.01
CA THR A 122 4.01 13.61 -2.71
C THR A 122 3.98 12.09 -2.53
N SER A 123 4.66 11.29 -3.37
CA SER A 123 4.78 9.84 -3.18
C SER A 123 5.41 9.47 -1.83
N GLU A 124 6.45 10.18 -1.39
CA GLU A 124 7.07 9.94 -0.07
C GLU A 124 6.15 10.37 1.08
N VAL A 125 5.43 11.49 0.94
CA VAL A 125 4.45 11.96 1.93
C VAL A 125 3.35 10.91 2.15
N VAL A 126 2.78 10.34 1.09
CA VAL A 126 1.72 9.33 1.22
C VAL A 126 2.26 8.00 1.74
N ARG A 127 3.49 7.62 1.36
CA ARG A 127 4.18 6.45 1.92
C ARG A 127 4.35 6.58 3.43
N LEU A 128 4.85 7.72 3.89
CA LEU A 128 5.10 7.97 5.31
C LEU A 128 3.79 8.06 6.12
N ARG A 129 2.70 8.57 5.54
CA ARG A 129 1.38 8.54 6.18
C ARG A 129 0.89 7.10 6.40
N GLY A 130 0.95 6.26 5.37
CA GLY A 130 0.57 4.85 5.49
C GLY A 130 1.48 4.09 6.46
N ALA A 131 2.79 4.36 6.44
CA ALA A 131 3.74 3.79 7.40
C ALA A 131 3.44 4.19 8.85
N ALA A 132 3.00 5.42 9.10
CA ALA A 132 2.56 5.88 10.41
C ALA A 132 1.34 5.10 10.88
N GLN A 133 0.33 4.97 10.03
CA GLN A 133 -0.94 4.28 10.30
C GLN A 133 -0.78 2.80 10.59
N HIS A 134 0.07 2.11 9.83
CA HIS A 134 0.37 0.69 10.06
C HIS A 134 1.45 0.47 11.13
N ASN A 135 2.00 1.55 11.72
CA ASN A 135 3.13 1.52 12.64
C ASN A 135 4.35 0.72 12.15
N CYS A 136 4.65 0.76 10.84
CA CYS A 136 5.78 0.02 10.25
C CYS A 136 7.13 0.62 10.66
N ARG A 137 7.89 -0.04 11.55
CA ARG A 137 9.17 0.49 12.07
C ARG A 137 10.24 0.54 10.98
N LEU A 138 10.31 -0.49 10.12
CA LEU A 138 11.16 -0.53 8.92
C LEU A 138 10.92 0.71 8.04
N CYS A 139 9.66 0.98 7.69
CA CYS A 139 9.28 2.04 6.78
C CYS A 139 9.58 3.43 7.36
N LYS A 140 9.37 3.62 8.68
CA LYS A 140 9.67 4.87 9.40
C LYS A 140 11.16 5.16 9.45
N SER A 141 12.01 4.13 9.47
CA SER A 141 13.48 4.25 9.47
C SER A 141 14.11 4.58 8.11
N LEU A 142 13.30 4.75 7.06
CA LEU A 142 13.77 4.93 5.68
C LEU A 142 13.28 6.24 5.07
N ARG A 143 14.08 6.84 4.19
CA ARG A 143 13.71 7.97 3.32
C ARG A 143 14.09 7.70 1.87
N GLU A 144 13.19 8.01 0.95
CA GLU A 144 13.47 7.89 -0.48
C GLU A 144 14.35 9.06 -0.95
N THR A 145 15.42 8.75 -1.69
CA THR A 145 16.47 9.70 -2.06
C THR A 145 15.97 10.73 -3.06
N THR A 146 15.21 10.31 -4.06
CA THR A 146 14.63 11.21 -5.08
C THR A 146 13.71 12.26 -4.46
N ALA A 147 12.91 11.88 -3.46
CA ALA A 147 12.04 12.78 -2.71
C ALA A 147 12.84 13.79 -1.88
N LEU A 148 13.92 13.36 -1.22
CA LEU A 148 14.83 14.27 -0.50
C LEU A 148 15.49 15.27 -1.46
N ASP A 149 16.00 14.79 -2.59
CA ASP A 149 16.67 15.62 -3.61
C ASP A 149 15.67 16.60 -4.27
N ALA A 150 14.39 16.25 -4.34
CA ALA A 150 13.29 17.09 -4.82
C ALA A 150 12.78 18.12 -3.78
N GLY A 151 13.39 18.19 -2.59
CA GLY A 151 13.04 19.17 -1.55
C GLY A 151 12.20 18.60 -0.40
N GLY A 152 11.95 17.29 -0.39
CA GLY A 152 11.46 16.57 0.78
C GLY A 152 12.45 16.69 1.95
N SER A 153 11.93 16.74 3.17
CA SER A 153 12.76 16.97 4.37
C SER A 153 12.04 16.52 5.63
N GLU A 154 12.80 16.25 6.69
CA GLU A 154 12.22 15.87 7.98
C GLU A 154 11.27 16.94 8.53
N SER A 155 11.56 18.23 8.34
CA SER A 155 10.65 19.31 8.78
C SER A 155 9.30 19.32 8.06
N LEU A 156 9.25 18.86 6.81
CA LEU A 156 8.01 18.62 6.08
C LEU A 156 7.33 17.33 6.57
N TYR A 157 8.10 16.25 6.71
CA TYR A 157 7.57 14.94 7.07
C TYR A 157 7.01 14.87 8.50
N GLU A 158 7.57 15.62 9.45
CA GLU A 158 7.05 15.78 10.81
C GLU A 158 5.62 16.36 10.85
N GLN A 159 5.19 17.04 9.79
CA GLN A 159 3.85 17.62 9.70
C GLN A 159 2.79 16.62 9.21
N ILE A 160 3.19 15.45 8.69
CA ILE A 160 2.29 14.49 8.04
C ILE A 160 1.20 14.00 9.00
N GLU A 161 1.52 13.73 10.27
CA GLU A 161 0.53 13.20 11.22
C GLU A 161 -0.55 14.22 11.59
N ARG A 162 -0.26 15.52 11.43
CA ARG A 162 -1.14 16.65 11.76
C ARG A 162 -1.40 17.53 10.54
N PHE A 163 -1.49 16.90 9.37
CA PHE A 163 -1.43 17.60 8.09
C PHE A 163 -2.51 18.68 7.90
N GLU A 164 -3.68 18.54 8.53
CA GLU A 164 -4.76 19.54 8.48
C GLU A 164 -4.32 20.89 9.03
N ASP A 165 -3.56 20.89 10.13
CA ASP A 165 -3.03 22.10 10.79
C ASP A 165 -1.76 22.62 10.11
N SER A 166 -1.17 21.85 9.19
CA SER A 166 0.14 22.15 8.61
C SER A 166 0.08 23.40 7.72
N ARG A 167 1.09 24.25 7.90
CA ARG A 167 1.38 25.40 7.01
C ARG A 167 2.49 25.11 6.01
N VAL A 168 3.13 23.94 6.12
CA VAL A 168 4.25 23.52 5.28
C VAL A 168 3.77 22.64 4.12
N LEU A 169 2.81 21.75 4.39
CA LEU A 169 2.22 20.89 3.37
C LEU A 169 1.31 21.69 2.44
N SER A 170 1.46 21.46 1.15
CA SER A 170 0.61 22.07 0.13
C SER A 170 -0.81 21.48 0.15
N GLU A 171 -1.79 22.19 -0.40
CA GLU A 171 -3.17 21.67 -0.49
C GLU A 171 -3.29 20.38 -1.32
N PRO A 172 -2.57 20.18 -2.45
CA PRO A 172 -2.49 18.88 -3.11
C PRO A 172 -2.02 17.75 -2.18
N GLN A 173 -0.97 17.98 -1.39
CA GLN A 173 -0.46 16.98 -0.44
C GLN A 173 -1.48 16.66 0.66
N LYS A 174 -2.17 17.67 1.20
CA LYS A 174 -3.25 17.43 2.18
C LYS A 174 -4.42 16.66 1.56
N ALA A 175 -4.80 16.96 0.31
CA ALA A 175 -5.83 16.21 -0.41
C ALA A 175 -5.42 14.73 -0.58
N ALA A 176 -4.17 14.48 -0.96
CA ALA A 176 -3.63 13.12 -1.03
C ALA A 176 -3.65 12.42 0.34
N LEU A 177 -3.27 13.11 1.42
CA LEU A 177 -3.28 12.54 2.77
C LEU A 177 -4.69 12.19 3.28
N ARG A 178 -5.70 13.02 3.01
CA ARG A 178 -7.11 12.66 3.30
C ARG A 178 -7.54 11.41 2.54
N TYR A 179 -7.08 11.26 1.30
CA TYR A 179 -7.38 10.10 0.49
C TYR A 179 -6.68 8.82 0.97
N VAL A 180 -5.41 8.93 1.41
CA VAL A 180 -4.69 7.85 2.10
C VAL A 180 -5.46 7.39 3.34
N ASP A 181 -5.90 8.33 4.18
CA ASP A 181 -6.68 8.04 5.38
C ASP A 181 -7.99 7.31 5.05
N ALA A 182 -8.70 7.75 4.02
CA ALA A 182 -9.93 7.11 3.57
C ALA A 182 -9.67 5.69 3.04
N LEU A 183 -8.66 5.48 2.20
CA LEU A 183 -8.32 4.14 1.70
C LEU A 183 -7.95 3.18 2.84
N ILE A 184 -7.23 3.65 3.86
CA ILE A 184 -6.75 2.81 4.96
C ILE A 184 -7.80 2.57 6.05
N TRP A 185 -8.65 3.55 6.37
CA TRP A 185 -9.61 3.44 7.49
C TRP A 185 -11.06 3.29 7.08
N THR A 186 -11.43 3.62 5.83
CA THR A 186 -12.79 3.43 5.29
C THR A 186 -12.78 2.54 4.03
N PRO A 187 -12.40 1.25 4.15
CA PRO A 187 -12.07 0.35 3.04
C PRO A 187 -13.06 0.24 1.87
N ALA A 188 -14.34 0.48 2.11
CA ALA A 188 -15.41 0.29 1.14
C ALA A 188 -16.08 1.60 0.72
N HIS A 189 -15.60 2.74 1.22
CA HIS A 189 -16.24 4.03 1.00
C HIS A 189 -15.22 5.15 1.01
N ILE A 190 -15.13 5.87 -0.10
CA ILE A 190 -14.40 7.14 -0.18
C ILE A 190 -15.45 8.25 -0.26
N ASP A 191 -15.42 9.18 0.69
CA ASP A 191 -16.34 10.31 0.69
C ASP A 191 -16.17 11.15 -0.58
N ALA A 192 -17.31 11.62 -1.12
CA ALA A 192 -17.35 12.38 -2.37
C ALA A 192 -16.45 13.64 -2.31
N GLU A 193 -16.36 14.28 -1.15
CA GLU A 193 -15.48 15.44 -0.93
C GLU A 193 -13.99 15.07 -0.96
N VAL A 194 -13.62 13.88 -0.44
CA VAL A 194 -12.24 13.38 -0.51
C VAL A 194 -11.86 13.12 -1.97
N ALA A 195 -12.73 12.42 -2.72
CA ALA A 195 -12.51 12.17 -4.14
C ALA A 195 -12.49 13.46 -4.97
N ALA A 196 -13.35 14.43 -4.66
CA ALA A 196 -13.35 15.75 -5.31
C ALA A 196 -12.07 16.55 -5.00
N GLY A 197 -11.52 16.42 -3.80
CA GLY A 197 -10.23 17.00 -3.41
C GLY A 197 -9.09 16.44 -4.27
N VAL A 198 -9.03 15.13 -4.46
CA VAL A 198 -8.02 14.50 -5.34
C VAL A 198 -8.19 14.99 -6.78
N ARG A 199 -9.40 14.88 -7.35
CA ARG A 199 -9.68 15.34 -8.75
C ARG A 199 -9.39 16.82 -9.00
N ARG A 200 -9.44 17.66 -7.96
CA ARG A 200 -9.12 19.09 -8.07
C ARG A 200 -7.63 19.33 -8.30
N HIS A 201 -6.78 18.47 -7.76
CA HIS A 201 -5.34 18.71 -7.66
C HIS A 201 -4.49 17.77 -8.51
N PHE A 202 -5.02 16.61 -8.89
CA PHE A 202 -4.30 15.56 -9.61
C PHE A 202 -4.99 15.25 -10.94
N THR A 203 -4.19 14.97 -11.97
CA THR A 203 -4.70 14.38 -13.22
C THR A 203 -5.20 12.96 -12.98
N ASP A 204 -5.98 12.41 -13.92
CA ASP A 204 -6.44 11.01 -13.82
C ASP A 204 -5.27 10.03 -13.65
N GLU A 205 -4.16 10.26 -14.37
CA GLU A 205 -2.95 9.45 -14.30
C GLU A 205 -2.29 9.53 -12.92
N GLN A 206 -2.16 10.74 -12.37
CA GLN A 206 -1.66 10.96 -11.01
C GLN A 206 -2.57 10.36 -9.93
N ALA A 207 -3.89 10.41 -10.13
CA ALA A 207 -4.86 9.87 -9.19
C ALA A 207 -4.84 8.32 -9.19
N VAL A 208 -4.62 7.70 -10.35
CA VAL A 208 -4.36 6.26 -10.48
C VAL A 208 -3.05 5.88 -9.77
N GLU A 209 -1.95 6.56 -10.09
CA GLU A 209 -0.65 6.32 -9.45
C GLU A 209 -0.72 6.49 -7.94
N LEU A 210 -1.33 7.57 -7.44
CA LEU A 210 -1.57 7.80 -6.01
C LEU A 210 -2.30 6.61 -5.36
N THR A 211 -3.36 6.11 -5.98
CA THR A 211 -4.13 4.99 -5.44
C THR A 211 -3.31 3.69 -5.39
N LEU A 212 -2.54 3.42 -6.44
CA LEU A 212 -1.68 2.25 -6.54
C LEU A 212 -0.47 2.33 -5.60
N ASP A 213 0.12 3.52 -5.43
CA ASP A 213 1.18 3.80 -4.45
C ASP A 213 0.71 3.49 -3.04
N VAL A 214 -0.53 3.86 -2.68
CA VAL A 214 -1.10 3.51 -1.36
C VAL A 214 -1.14 1.99 -1.16
N MET A 215 -1.56 1.21 -2.16
CA MET A 215 -1.53 -0.26 -2.08
C MET A 215 -0.11 -0.81 -2.00
N ARG A 216 0.79 -0.38 -2.88
CA ARG A 216 2.19 -0.80 -2.86
C ARG A 216 2.81 -0.56 -1.48
N ASN A 217 2.62 0.64 -0.94
CA ASN A 217 3.15 1.05 0.36
C ASN A 217 2.49 0.29 1.52
N ALA A 218 1.19 -0.01 1.41
CA ALA A 218 0.47 -0.86 2.36
C ALA A 218 0.91 -2.32 2.34
N GLY A 219 1.74 -2.74 1.38
CA GLY A 219 2.47 -4.01 1.46
C GLY A 219 3.26 -4.19 2.76
N ASN A 220 3.63 -3.09 3.42
CA ASN A 220 4.23 -3.12 4.75
C ASN A 220 3.37 -3.80 5.83
N LYS A 221 2.04 -3.89 5.64
CA LYS A 221 1.14 -4.62 6.54
C LYS A 221 1.57 -6.08 6.68
N ILE A 222 2.11 -6.69 5.62
CA ILE A 222 2.62 -8.07 5.66
C ILE A 222 3.74 -8.19 6.71
N ALA A 223 4.77 -7.34 6.62
CA ALA A 223 5.88 -7.35 7.57
C ALA A 223 5.42 -7.02 9.00
N VAL A 224 4.56 -6.00 9.17
CA VAL A 224 4.04 -5.61 10.48
C VAL A 224 3.24 -6.75 11.12
N SER A 225 2.34 -7.39 10.36
CA SER A 225 1.48 -8.48 10.85
C SER A 225 2.26 -9.71 11.34
N LEU A 226 3.44 -9.93 10.75
CA LEU A 226 4.34 -11.02 11.11
C LEU A 226 5.40 -10.61 12.13
N GLY A 227 5.60 -9.31 12.37
CA GLY A 227 6.64 -8.77 13.26
C GLY A 227 8.02 -8.72 12.66
N ALA A 228 8.06 -8.79 11.34
CA ALA A 228 9.27 -8.76 10.54
C ALA A 228 9.63 -7.33 10.10
N ASP A 229 9.09 -6.31 10.75
CA ASP A 229 9.26 -4.89 10.40
C ASP A 229 10.39 -4.20 11.19
N ALA A 230 11.42 -4.93 11.64
CA ALA A 230 12.53 -4.33 12.38
C ALA A 230 13.13 -3.12 11.62
N PRO A 231 13.42 -1.99 12.32
CA PRO A 231 13.97 -0.82 11.67
C PRO A 231 15.37 -1.12 11.11
N ARG A 232 15.73 -0.44 10.02
CA ARG A 232 17.05 -0.57 9.40
C ARG A 232 18.15 0.09 10.22
N VAL A 233 17.82 1.20 10.87
CA VAL A 233 18.69 1.97 11.76
C VAL A 233 18.02 2.20 13.12
N ALA A 234 18.81 2.27 14.19
CA ALA A 234 18.30 2.47 15.55
C ALA A 234 17.85 3.92 15.81
N GLU A 235 18.52 4.89 15.18
CA GLU A 235 18.23 6.32 15.29
C GLU A 235 18.33 6.97 13.90
N GLY A 236 17.53 8.02 13.68
CA GLY A 236 17.49 8.74 12.41
C GLY A 236 16.86 7.92 11.28
N THR A 237 17.36 8.13 10.07
CA THR A 237 16.83 7.51 8.84
C THR A 237 17.96 7.08 7.91
N GLU A 238 17.80 5.93 7.28
CA GLU A 238 18.65 5.47 6.16
C GLU A 238 17.99 5.86 4.83
N ARG A 239 18.82 6.15 3.82
CA ARG A 239 18.36 6.46 2.47
C ARG A 239 18.21 5.20 1.63
N TYR A 240 17.19 5.18 0.79
CA TYR A 240 17.05 4.21 -0.29
C TYR A 240 16.65 4.91 -1.58
N LEU A 241 16.78 4.22 -2.70
CA LEU A 241 16.26 4.64 -3.99
C LEU A 241 15.46 3.50 -4.64
N LEU A 242 14.60 3.86 -5.58
CA LEU A 242 13.98 2.90 -6.49
C LEU A 242 14.77 2.91 -7.80
N ASP A 243 15.33 1.77 -8.17
CA ASP A 243 16.06 1.65 -9.44
C ASP A 243 15.12 1.65 -10.66
N ALA A 244 15.70 1.51 -11.85
CA ALA A 244 14.94 1.52 -13.09
C ALA A 244 13.93 0.37 -13.21
N ASP A 245 14.17 -0.74 -12.49
CA ASP A 245 13.30 -1.91 -12.48
C ASP A 245 12.21 -1.80 -11.41
N GLY A 246 12.27 -0.77 -10.55
CA GLY A 246 11.35 -0.54 -9.45
C GLY A 246 11.77 -1.23 -8.14
N GLN A 247 13.01 -1.71 -8.07
CA GLN A 247 13.55 -2.39 -6.89
C GLN A 247 14.16 -1.39 -5.91
N THR A 248 14.05 -1.71 -4.62
CA THR A 248 14.64 -0.90 -3.54
C THR A 248 16.14 -1.18 -3.45
N VAL A 249 16.95 -0.14 -3.61
CA VAL A 249 18.41 -0.18 -3.42
C VAL A 249 18.79 0.71 -2.24
N PHE A 250 19.49 0.14 -1.27
CA PHE A 250 20.00 0.85 -0.10
C PHE A 250 21.40 1.41 -0.38
N SER A 251 21.69 2.59 0.15
CA SER A 251 22.96 3.32 -0.02
C SER A 251 23.68 3.55 1.29
#